data_AF-A0A150AKG8-F1
#
_entry.id   AF-A0A150AKG8-F1
#
_cell.length_a   1.000
_cell.length_b   1.000
_cell.length_c   1.000
_cell.angle_alpha   90.00
_cell.angle_beta   90.00
_cell.angle_gamma   90.00
#
_symmetry.space_group_name_H-M   'P 1'
#
loop_
_entity.id
_entity.type
_entity.pdbx_description
1 polymer ?
#
loop_
_entity_poly.entity_id
_entity_poly.type
_entity_poly.pdbx_seq_one_letter_code
_entity_poly.pdbx_strand_id
1 'polypeptide(L)'
;MKKELLLPILIALQMGSCQIQKNTNQGELAEDCILDNEKYNNQEQVHLSDIRRWVDEKEISTVEDFMLKLPDVYRKNFSMVEHTKALGESNLDYPRIVMFGEDGHLLFNISSKLDDPTYQKVDGIELNEETGNWELFQVDFSQSKIKIHDAPQECFRCHGERHPKPLWGSSNHWEGVFGDNEAKGPNGEALSLRHLQKMNAFRNKLTDSPRLKLLLWDEEQVLRSGGIRNIKDNRFGAELITSNHFIGASTAKGIHKRISQSPQFQKAVFPLLLLTAQMKKEVTLGEITKKQLAKYNLPFQIDALYKQLGIDTKTDFSINNSLEDEHPDAFWKMGKGTLYEQVALLVLYNELMQNEELKDIFINIPTHQVCKSENHIISNLFDLVKHKANYHYLLKGQGKVEASKVYLPMDDDEVFDSVLQPAFHYLQNYYSTQNQVL
;
A
#
# COMPACT_ATOMS: atom_id res chain seq x y z
N MET A 1 -32.19 -36.17 -44.07
CA MET A 1 -32.25 -36.61 -42.65
C MET A 1 -30.91 -36.28 -42.01
N LYS A 2 -30.85 -35.22 -41.17
CA LYS A 2 -30.58 -35.28 -39.71
C LYS A 2 -29.16 -35.82 -39.40
N LYS A 3 -28.23 -35.11 -38.75
CA LYS A 3 -28.31 -34.07 -37.71
C LYS A 3 -27.05 -33.19 -37.72
N GLU A 4 -27.27 -31.88 -37.57
CA GLU A 4 -26.29 -30.93 -37.05
C GLU A 4 -26.05 -31.23 -35.56
N LEU A 5 -24.80 -31.14 -35.10
CA LEU A 5 -24.43 -31.10 -33.69
C LEU A 5 -23.66 -29.81 -33.44
N LEU A 6 -24.41 -28.74 -33.16
CA LEU A 6 -23.88 -27.52 -32.55
C LEU A 6 -23.72 -27.80 -31.06
N LEU A 7 -22.47 -27.86 -30.59
CA LEU A 7 -22.14 -27.89 -29.18
C LEU A 7 -21.92 -26.44 -28.71
N PRO A 8 -22.67 -25.92 -27.74
CA PRO A 8 -22.33 -24.65 -27.12
C PRO A 8 -21.15 -24.89 -26.16
N ILE A 9 -20.05 -24.18 -26.39
CA ILE A 9 -18.95 -24.07 -25.43
C ILE A 9 -19.47 -23.19 -24.28
N LEU A 10 -20.07 -23.80 -23.25
CA LEU A 10 -20.21 -23.17 -21.94
C LEU A 10 -18.83 -23.18 -21.28
N ILE A 11 -18.14 -22.03 -21.30
CA ILE A 11 -17.05 -21.77 -20.37
C ILE A 11 -17.71 -21.58 -19.00
N ALA A 12 -17.77 -22.65 -18.23
CA ALA A 12 -18.06 -22.58 -16.80
C ALA A 12 -16.83 -21.98 -16.11
N LEU A 13 -16.79 -20.65 -16.00
CA LEU A 13 -15.94 -19.96 -15.03
C LEU A 13 -16.35 -20.48 -13.64
N GLN A 14 -15.47 -21.25 -13.01
CA GLN A 14 -15.62 -21.64 -11.62
C GLN A 14 -15.73 -20.35 -10.79
N MET A 15 -16.90 -20.18 -10.17
CA MET A 15 -17.24 -19.03 -9.36
C MET A 15 -16.33 -18.98 -8.13
N GLY A 16 -15.37 -18.06 -8.13
CA GLY A 16 -14.75 -17.58 -6.90
C GLY A 16 -15.76 -16.73 -6.14
N SER A 17 -16.68 -17.36 -5.41
CA SER A 17 -17.39 -16.67 -4.33
C SER A 17 -16.35 -16.14 -3.34
N CYS A 18 -16.48 -14.90 -2.87
CA CYS A 18 -15.73 -14.33 -1.75
C CYS A 18 -15.54 -15.40 -0.66
N GLN A 19 -14.36 -16.04 -0.62
CA GLN A 19 -14.06 -17.07 0.38
C GLN A 19 -13.63 -16.35 1.65
N ILE A 20 -14.62 -15.81 2.35
CA ILE A 20 -14.48 -15.50 3.77
C ILE A 20 -14.03 -16.79 4.44
N GLN A 21 -12.83 -16.79 5.03
CA GLN A 21 -12.36 -17.94 5.81
C GLN A 21 -13.46 -18.31 6.82
N LYS A 22 -13.95 -19.55 6.72
CA LYS A 22 -15.04 -20.17 7.50
C LYS A 22 -14.86 -20.19 9.04
N ASN A 23 -13.91 -19.44 9.59
CA ASN A 23 -13.58 -19.43 11.01
C ASN A 23 -14.08 -18.20 11.78
N THR A 24 -14.84 -17.31 11.15
CA THR A 24 -15.67 -16.35 11.90
C THR A 24 -17.11 -16.87 11.86
N ASN A 25 -17.72 -16.96 13.05
CA ASN A 25 -19.09 -17.43 13.25
C ASN A 25 -20.04 -16.83 12.21
N GLN A 26 -21.01 -17.63 11.75
CA GLN A 26 -22.11 -17.26 10.85
C GLN A 26 -23.07 -16.22 11.46
N GLY A 27 -22.56 -15.09 11.94
CA GLY A 27 -23.32 -13.91 12.29
C GLY A 27 -23.08 -12.87 11.20
N GLU A 28 -24.18 -12.47 10.54
CA GLU A 28 -24.39 -11.19 9.85
C GLU A 28 -23.13 -10.45 9.37
N LEU A 29 -22.98 -10.35 8.05
CA LEU A 29 -22.10 -9.34 7.45
C LEU A 29 -22.42 -8.00 8.10
N ALA A 30 -21.42 -7.39 8.76
CA ALA A 30 -21.60 -6.15 9.48
C ALA A 30 -22.28 -5.12 8.56
N GLU A 31 -23.36 -4.52 9.05
CA GLU A 31 -24.24 -3.58 8.32
C GLU A 31 -23.54 -2.27 7.89
N ASP A 32 -22.21 -2.17 8.05
CA ASP A 32 -21.42 -0.94 7.97
C ASP A 32 -20.36 -0.94 6.84
N CYS A 33 -20.77 -1.28 5.60
CA CYS A 33 -20.37 -0.74 4.26
C CYS A 33 -20.00 0.76 4.07
N ILE A 34 -19.99 1.61 5.10
CA ILE A 34 -19.94 3.06 4.88
C ILE A 34 -18.49 3.57 4.83
N LEU A 35 -18.05 4.05 3.66
CA LEU A 35 -16.84 4.87 3.49
C LEU A 35 -17.25 6.31 3.09
N ASP A 36 -17.79 7.07 4.05
CA ASP A 36 -18.15 8.47 3.87
C ASP A 36 -16.96 9.39 4.17
N ASN A 37 -16.40 9.99 3.11
CA ASN A 37 -15.20 10.84 3.19
C ASN A 37 -15.34 11.99 4.20
N GLU A 38 -16.53 12.61 4.34
CA GLU A 38 -16.72 13.72 5.27
C GLU A 38 -16.72 13.25 6.73
N LYS A 39 -17.29 12.07 7.00
CA LYS A 39 -17.29 11.45 8.34
C LYS A 39 -15.89 11.05 8.79
N TYR A 40 -15.04 10.65 7.85
CA TYR A 40 -13.82 9.91 8.13
C TYR A 40 -12.53 10.75 8.01
N ASN A 41 -12.51 11.85 7.25
CA ASN A 41 -11.31 12.67 7.07
C ASN A 41 -11.17 13.85 8.05
N ASN A 42 -11.99 13.92 9.11
CA ASN A 42 -12.04 15.06 10.04
C ASN A 42 -10.97 15.05 11.16
N GLN A 43 -9.97 14.16 11.11
CA GLN A 43 -8.87 14.16 12.09
C GLN A 43 -7.52 14.39 11.42
N GLU A 44 -6.71 15.25 12.03
CA GLU A 44 -5.39 15.65 11.53
C GLU A 44 -4.44 14.44 11.47
N GLN A 45 -3.84 14.26 10.30
CA GLN A 45 -2.70 13.36 10.13
C GLN A 45 -1.46 14.04 10.69
N VAL A 46 -0.55 13.26 11.25
CA VAL A 46 0.75 13.79 11.66
C VAL A 46 1.61 13.95 10.44
N HIS A 47 2.19 15.14 10.27
CA HIS A 47 3.16 15.45 9.22
C HIS A 47 4.54 15.79 9.79
N LEU A 48 5.59 15.84 8.96
CA LEU A 48 6.92 16.32 9.39
C LEU A 48 6.85 17.75 9.97
N SER A 49 5.94 18.59 9.46
CA SER A 49 5.69 19.93 9.99
C SER A 49 5.21 19.91 11.44
N ASP A 50 4.38 18.94 11.83
CA ASP A 50 3.95 18.76 13.22
C ASP A 50 5.11 18.36 14.11
N ILE A 51 5.98 17.46 13.64
CA ILE A 51 7.17 17.04 14.38
C ILE A 51 8.10 18.22 14.62
N ARG A 52 8.31 19.08 13.60
CA ARG A 52 9.08 20.33 13.77
C ARG A 52 8.45 21.23 14.81
N ARG A 53 7.15 21.43 14.75
CA ARG A 53 6.40 22.22 15.73
C ARG A 53 6.56 21.65 17.13
N TRP A 54 6.43 20.34 17.33
CA TRP A 54 6.62 19.69 18.64
C TRP A 54 8.04 19.89 19.20
N VAL A 55 9.07 19.88 18.34
CA VAL A 55 10.44 20.18 18.73
C VAL A 55 10.59 21.66 19.13
N ASP A 56 10.06 22.58 18.33
CA ASP A 56 10.16 24.02 18.57
C ASP A 56 9.39 24.46 19.83
N GLU A 57 8.21 23.89 20.04
CA GLU A 57 7.35 24.09 21.22
C GLU A 57 7.80 23.29 22.44
N LYS A 58 8.83 22.44 22.30
CA LYS A 58 9.40 21.57 23.36
C LYS A 58 8.37 20.61 23.96
N GLU A 59 7.44 20.13 23.13
CA GLU A 59 6.44 19.14 23.52
C GLU A 59 7.01 17.72 23.58
N ILE A 60 8.19 17.49 23.00
CA ILE A 60 8.92 16.22 23.02
C ILE A 60 10.37 16.46 23.45
N SER A 61 10.90 15.59 24.31
CA SER A 61 12.29 15.71 24.82
C SER A 61 13.13 14.45 24.62
N THR A 62 12.49 13.31 24.36
CA THR A 62 13.10 11.99 24.17
C THR A 62 12.43 11.23 23.04
N VAL A 63 13.05 10.14 22.59
CA VAL A 63 12.42 9.22 21.61
C VAL A 63 11.14 8.62 22.18
N GLU A 64 11.10 8.32 23.48
CA GLU A 64 9.93 7.81 24.17
C GLU A 64 8.79 8.84 24.22
N ASP A 65 9.10 10.11 24.50
CA ASP A 65 8.10 11.20 24.43
C ASP A 65 7.55 11.34 23.01
N PHE A 66 8.43 11.26 22.00
CA PHE A 66 8.04 11.29 20.60
C PHE A 66 7.07 10.14 20.27
N MET A 67 7.38 8.90 20.67
CA MET A 67 6.50 7.75 20.47
C MET A 67 5.14 7.92 21.17
N LEU A 68 5.11 8.56 22.34
CA LEU A 68 3.89 8.82 23.11
C LEU A 68 3.08 10.01 22.60
N LYS A 69 3.73 10.96 21.92
CA LYS A 69 3.10 12.12 21.30
C LYS A 69 2.38 11.77 20.00
N LEU A 70 2.88 10.77 19.27
CA LEU A 70 2.22 10.24 18.09
C LEU A 70 0.83 9.66 18.44
N PRO A 71 -0.15 9.73 17.53
CA PRO A 71 -1.41 9.02 17.68
C PRO A 71 -1.18 7.53 17.91
N ASP A 72 -2.04 6.93 18.74
CA ASP A 72 -1.90 5.52 19.16
C ASP A 72 -1.77 4.53 17.99
N VAL A 73 -2.32 4.88 16.82
CA VAL A 73 -2.21 4.07 15.61
C VAL A 73 -0.77 3.71 15.25
N TYR A 74 0.20 4.63 15.41
CA TYR A 74 1.62 4.34 15.14
C TYR A 74 2.18 3.28 16.10
N ARG A 75 1.71 3.26 17.35
CA ARG A 75 2.12 2.25 18.34
C ARG A 75 1.38 0.92 18.16
N LYS A 76 0.30 0.87 17.37
CA LYS A 76 -0.40 -0.36 16.95
C LYS A 76 0.18 -0.93 15.65
N ASN A 77 0.46 -0.03 14.70
CA ASN A 77 0.97 -0.29 13.36
C ASN A 77 2.50 -0.27 13.38
N PHE A 78 3.08 -1.41 13.77
CA PHE A 78 4.52 -1.56 13.82
C PHE A 78 4.97 -2.89 13.27
N SER A 79 6.18 -2.91 12.72
CA SER A 79 6.95 -4.09 12.37
C SER A 79 8.23 -4.18 13.19
N MET A 80 8.71 -5.40 13.43
CA MET A 80 9.94 -5.64 14.19
C MET A 80 11.01 -6.27 13.32
N VAL A 81 12.15 -5.60 13.20
CA VAL A 81 13.25 -6.02 12.32
C VAL A 81 14.41 -6.53 13.17
N GLU A 82 14.67 -7.83 13.09
CA GLU A 82 15.80 -8.52 13.71
C GLU A 82 17.13 -8.19 13.03
N HIS A 83 17.16 -8.23 11.69
CA HIS A 83 18.37 -7.98 10.90
C HIS A 83 18.19 -6.73 10.04
N THR A 84 18.63 -5.59 10.56
CA THR A 84 18.48 -4.31 9.87
C THR A 84 19.60 -4.09 8.83
N LYS A 85 19.22 -3.59 7.65
CA LYS A 85 20.14 -3.00 6.67
C LYS A 85 20.30 -1.47 6.86
N ALA A 86 19.52 -0.88 7.77
CA ALA A 86 19.60 0.54 8.11
C ALA A 86 20.81 0.84 9.00
N LEU A 87 21.01 2.13 9.32
CA LEU A 87 22.02 2.51 10.30
C LEU A 87 21.71 1.98 11.70
N GLY A 88 22.79 1.62 12.40
CA GLY A 88 22.79 1.12 13.78
C GLY A 88 22.51 -0.38 13.88
N GLU A 89 22.03 -0.85 15.03
CA GLU A 89 22.05 -2.26 15.38
C GLU A 89 20.65 -2.82 15.65
N SER A 90 20.49 -4.13 15.48
CA SER A 90 19.29 -4.88 15.82
C SER A 90 19.62 -6.35 16.06
N ASN A 91 18.81 -7.03 16.86
CA ASN A 91 18.88 -8.48 17.03
C ASN A 91 17.53 -9.02 17.56
N LEU A 92 17.49 -10.32 17.86
CA LEU A 92 16.28 -11.00 18.33
C LEU A 92 15.73 -10.44 19.66
N ASP A 93 16.59 -9.97 20.55
CA ASP A 93 16.20 -9.41 21.86
C ASP A 93 15.85 -7.93 21.79
N TYR A 94 16.49 -7.23 20.85
CA TYR A 94 16.34 -5.81 20.62
C TYR A 94 16.14 -5.54 19.11
N PRO A 95 14.97 -5.89 18.56
CA PRO A 95 14.67 -5.62 17.16
C PRO A 95 14.49 -4.12 16.94
N ARG A 96 14.73 -3.65 15.73
CA ARG A 96 14.28 -2.32 15.32
C ARG A 96 12.77 -2.29 15.24
N ILE A 97 12.18 -1.16 15.63
CA ILE A 97 10.75 -0.91 15.58
C ILE A 97 10.51 -0.02 14.37
N VAL A 98 9.73 -0.50 13.42
CA VAL A 98 9.30 0.30 12.28
C VAL A 98 7.82 0.64 12.44
N MET A 99 7.51 1.89 12.79
CA MET A 99 6.13 2.36 12.98
C MET A 99 5.62 3.04 11.71
N PHE A 100 4.34 2.93 11.42
CA PHE A 100 3.74 3.54 10.22
C PHE A 100 2.31 4.02 10.47
N GLY A 101 1.91 5.09 9.79
CA GLY A 101 0.54 5.60 9.81
C GLY A 101 -0.45 4.63 9.14
N GLU A 102 -1.75 4.83 9.38
CA GLU A 102 -2.85 4.02 8.82
C GLU A 102 -3.01 4.06 7.31
N ASP A 103 -2.45 5.07 6.65
CA ASP A 103 -2.38 5.19 5.19
C ASP A 103 -0.95 5.03 4.67
N GLY A 104 0.01 4.78 5.55
CA GLY A 104 1.41 4.55 5.21
C GLY A 104 2.15 5.78 4.69
N HIS A 105 1.61 7.00 4.81
CA HIS A 105 2.28 8.20 4.29
C HIS A 105 3.50 8.62 5.11
N LEU A 106 3.55 8.24 6.39
CA LEU A 106 4.62 8.59 7.33
C LEU A 106 5.09 7.32 8.06
N LEU A 107 6.40 7.08 8.02
CA LEU A 107 7.05 5.92 8.64
C LEU A 107 8.21 6.35 9.51
N PHE A 108 8.49 5.55 10.55
CA PHE A 108 9.61 5.76 11.46
C PHE A 108 10.38 4.47 11.69
N ASN A 109 11.70 4.53 11.73
CA ASN A 109 12.58 3.45 12.17
C ASN A 109 13.29 3.85 13.47
N ILE A 110 13.09 3.03 14.51
CA ILE A 110 13.50 3.34 15.89
C ILE A 110 14.26 2.15 16.47
N SER A 111 15.47 2.40 17.00
CA SER A 111 16.22 1.37 17.72
C SER A 111 15.53 0.99 19.04
N SER A 112 15.56 -0.28 19.42
CA SER A 112 15.15 -0.71 20.77
C SER A 112 16.34 -1.09 21.67
N LYS A 113 17.56 -1.12 21.12
CA LYS A 113 18.77 -1.56 21.79
C LYS A 113 19.46 -0.39 22.50
N LEU A 114 19.62 -0.49 23.83
CA LEU A 114 20.07 0.63 24.68
C LEU A 114 21.47 1.16 24.36
N ASP A 115 22.39 0.28 23.94
CA ASP A 115 23.78 0.59 23.61
C ASP A 115 23.99 0.88 22.11
N ASP A 116 22.91 0.95 21.32
CA ASP A 116 22.98 1.32 19.91
C ASP A 116 23.45 2.78 19.74
N PRO A 117 24.45 3.08 18.90
CA PRO A 117 24.88 4.46 18.62
C PRO A 117 23.77 5.38 18.10
N THR A 118 22.74 4.80 17.50
CA THR A 118 21.56 5.50 16.98
C THR A 118 20.35 5.42 17.93
N TYR A 119 20.53 4.95 19.17
CA TYR A 119 19.44 4.84 20.13
C TYR A 119 18.71 6.17 20.32
N GLN A 120 19.40 7.31 20.37
CA GLN A 120 18.74 8.61 20.52
C GLN A 120 18.31 9.26 19.20
N LYS A 121 18.14 8.48 18.13
CA LYS A 121 17.76 8.96 16.81
C LYS A 121 16.49 8.26 16.32
N VAL A 122 15.65 9.01 15.62
CA VAL A 122 14.48 8.50 14.91
C VAL A 122 14.66 8.82 13.44
N ASP A 123 14.81 7.80 12.61
CA ASP A 123 14.80 7.99 11.15
C ASP A 123 13.34 8.00 10.68
N GLY A 124 12.99 8.95 9.84
CA GLY A 124 11.64 9.13 9.31
C GLY A 124 11.62 9.31 7.80
N ILE A 125 10.50 8.93 7.19
CA ILE A 125 10.23 9.23 5.79
C ILE A 125 8.74 9.58 5.63
N GLU A 126 8.45 10.66 4.92
CA GLU A 126 7.10 11.16 4.67
C GLU A 126 6.82 11.30 3.19
N LEU A 127 5.62 10.92 2.73
CA LEU A 127 5.13 11.25 1.40
C LEU A 127 4.61 12.70 1.37
N ASN A 128 5.31 13.58 0.65
CA ASN A 128 4.81 14.92 0.38
C ASN A 128 3.64 14.83 -0.63
N GLU A 129 2.42 15.11 -0.18
CA GLU A 129 1.21 14.96 -1.01
C GLU A 129 1.10 16.00 -2.14
N GLU A 130 1.79 17.14 -2.01
CA GLU A 130 1.80 18.19 -3.01
C GLU A 130 2.71 17.84 -4.19
N THR A 131 3.86 17.22 -3.92
CA THR A 131 4.86 16.90 -4.94
C THR A 131 4.82 15.43 -5.37
N GLY A 132 4.30 14.54 -4.53
CA GLY A 132 4.34 13.09 -4.74
C GLY A 132 5.72 12.45 -4.54
N ASN A 133 6.67 13.18 -3.95
CA ASN A 133 7.98 12.66 -3.56
C ASN A 133 8.00 12.26 -2.09
N TRP A 134 8.86 11.31 -1.75
CA TRP A 134 9.16 11.03 -0.35
C TRP A 134 10.28 11.93 0.18
N GLU A 135 10.14 12.36 1.42
CA GLU A 135 11.06 13.24 2.14
C GLU A 135 11.65 12.47 3.31
N LEU A 136 12.98 12.27 3.29
CA LEU A 136 13.71 11.63 4.37
C LEU A 136 14.08 12.67 5.43
N PHE A 137 13.97 12.30 6.69
CA PHE A 137 14.42 13.14 7.80
C PHE A 137 14.91 12.29 8.98
N GLN A 138 15.64 12.90 9.90
CA GLN A 138 16.04 12.27 11.16
C GLN A 138 15.82 13.25 12.31
N VAL A 139 15.17 12.79 13.39
CA VAL A 139 15.07 13.53 14.64
C VAL A 139 16.14 13.03 15.59
N ASP A 140 17.07 13.90 15.99
CA ASP A 140 18.22 13.60 16.84
C ASP A 140 18.01 14.18 18.25
N PHE A 141 17.81 13.27 19.22
CA PHE A 141 17.65 13.54 20.65
C PHE A 141 18.95 13.39 21.45
N SER A 142 20.08 13.10 20.80
CA SER A 142 21.37 12.87 21.49
C SER A 142 21.97 14.14 22.13
N GLN A 143 21.48 15.31 21.73
CA GLN A 143 21.96 16.61 22.18
C GLN A 143 20.90 17.29 23.05
N SER A 144 21.35 18.22 23.91
CA SER A 144 20.44 19.02 24.75
C SER A 144 19.43 19.85 23.96
N LYS A 145 19.76 20.20 22.71
CA LYS A 145 18.84 20.77 21.74
C LYS A 145 18.56 19.72 20.66
N ILE A 146 17.31 19.27 20.60
CA ILE A 146 16.84 18.35 19.56
C ILE A 146 17.03 18.99 18.19
N LYS A 147 17.48 18.20 17.22
CA LYS A 147 17.70 18.63 15.83
C LYS A 147 16.88 17.76 14.89
N ILE A 148 16.34 18.38 13.86
CA ILE A 148 15.76 17.67 12.73
C ILE A 148 16.72 17.86 11.55
N HIS A 149 17.21 16.75 11.03
CA HIS A 149 18.08 16.68 9.87
C HIS A 149 17.23 16.33 8.66
N ASP A 150 17.17 17.23 7.70
CA ASP A 150 16.48 17.01 6.44
C ASP A 150 17.43 16.29 5.47
N ALA A 151 16.92 15.26 4.80
CA ALA A 151 17.65 14.55 3.76
C ALA A 151 19.08 14.10 4.20
N PRO A 152 19.22 13.37 5.33
CA PRO A 152 20.52 12.89 5.78
C PRO A 152 21.18 12.00 4.70
N GLN A 153 22.43 12.32 4.37
CA GLN A 153 23.13 11.74 3.21
C GLN A 153 23.28 10.22 3.30
N GLU A 154 23.47 9.72 4.51
CA GLU A 154 23.52 8.30 4.83
C GLU A 154 22.27 7.52 4.38
N CYS A 155 21.10 8.14 4.34
CA CYS A 155 19.84 7.48 3.98
C CYS A 155 19.70 7.32 2.46
N PHE A 156 20.26 8.23 1.66
CA PHE A 156 20.17 8.19 0.21
C PHE A 156 20.87 7.00 -0.43
N ARG A 157 21.86 6.45 0.26
CA ARG A 157 22.53 5.21 -0.14
C ARG A 157 21.52 4.09 -0.43
N CYS A 158 20.52 3.96 0.44
CA CYS A 158 19.54 2.89 0.31
C CYS A 158 18.26 3.40 -0.37
N HIS A 159 17.75 4.57 0.05
CA HIS A 159 16.45 5.08 -0.38
C HIS A 159 16.48 5.82 -1.73
N GLY A 160 17.66 6.25 -2.18
CA GLY A 160 17.86 7.04 -3.39
C GLY A 160 17.74 8.55 -3.19
N GLU A 161 18.63 9.30 -3.85
CA GLU A 161 18.75 10.75 -3.70
C GLU A 161 17.70 11.51 -4.52
N ARG A 162 17.54 11.12 -5.79
CA ARG A 162 16.70 11.87 -6.74
C ARG A 162 15.20 11.69 -6.48
N HIS A 163 14.81 10.45 -6.20
CA HIS A 163 13.45 10.06 -5.88
C HIS A 163 13.51 9.10 -4.70
N PRO A 164 13.60 9.64 -3.47
CA PRO A 164 13.55 8.81 -2.28
C PRO A 164 12.26 7.98 -2.28
N LYS A 165 12.34 6.79 -1.72
CA LYS A 165 11.23 5.86 -1.57
C LYS A 165 11.34 5.11 -0.25
N PRO A 166 10.23 4.62 0.33
CA PRO A 166 10.31 3.70 1.45
C PRO A 166 11.01 2.42 0.99
N LEU A 167 11.74 1.80 1.92
CA LEU A 167 12.28 0.47 1.72
C LEU A 167 11.46 -0.53 2.51
N TRP A 168 10.74 -1.39 1.81
CA TRP A 168 9.85 -2.37 2.39
C TRP A 168 9.87 -3.66 1.56
N GLY A 169 9.97 -4.81 2.23
CA GLY A 169 9.97 -6.11 1.55
C GLY A 169 8.71 -6.33 0.70
N SER A 170 8.67 -7.39 -0.08
CA SER A 170 7.43 -7.81 -0.75
C SER A 170 6.46 -8.44 0.25
N SER A 171 5.17 -8.55 -0.12
CA SER A 171 4.08 -9.06 0.76
C SER A 171 4.40 -10.30 1.59
N ASN A 172 5.33 -11.13 1.10
CA ASN A 172 5.70 -12.40 1.71
C ASN A 172 7.22 -12.57 1.82
N HIS A 173 8.03 -11.52 1.68
CA HIS A 173 9.49 -11.63 1.81
C HIS A 173 10.09 -10.29 2.23
N TRP A 174 10.43 -10.21 3.52
CA TRP A 174 11.23 -9.13 4.08
C TRP A 174 12.27 -9.69 5.04
N GLU A 175 13.43 -10.02 4.47
CA GLU A 175 14.51 -10.68 5.19
C GLU A 175 14.84 -9.95 6.50
N GLY A 176 14.85 -10.71 7.60
CA GLY A 176 15.18 -10.20 8.92
C GLY A 176 14.00 -9.60 9.68
N VAL A 177 12.77 -9.65 9.17
CA VAL A 177 11.57 -9.20 9.92
C VAL A 177 10.92 -10.36 10.67
N PHE A 178 10.39 -10.06 11.85
CA PHE A 178 9.68 -11.05 12.65
C PHE A 178 8.48 -11.59 11.87
N GLY A 179 8.40 -12.92 11.76
CA GLY A 179 7.34 -13.58 10.99
C GLY A 179 7.60 -13.70 9.50
N ASP A 180 8.73 -13.20 8.98
CA ASP A 180 9.13 -13.42 7.59
C ASP A 180 9.73 -14.82 7.40
N ASN A 181 9.15 -15.64 6.51
CA ASN A 181 9.67 -16.86 5.84
C ASN A 181 10.50 -17.91 6.62
N GLU A 182 10.75 -17.75 7.90
CA GLU A 182 11.50 -18.69 8.73
C GLU A 182 10.66 -19.90 9.13
N ALA A 183 9.34 -19.76 9.09
CA ALA A 183 8.39 -20.83 9.30
C ALA A 183 7.45 -20.92 8.10
N LYS A 184 7.02 -22.14 7.78
CA LYS A 184 5.99 -22.36 6.75
C LYS A 184 4.65 -21.86 7.29
N GLY A 185 4.13 -20.80 6.68
CA GLY A 185 2.84 -20.19 6.99
C GLY A 185 1.84 -20.27 5.82
N PRO A 186 0.53 -20.07 6.09
CA PRO A 186 -0.51 -20.13 5.06
C PRO A 186 -0.36 -19.05 3.97
N ASN A 187 0.32 -17.93 4.27
CA ASN A 187 0.46 -16.78 3.37
C ASN A 187 1.91 -16.26 3.26
N GLY A 188 2.92 -17.09 3.55
CA GLY A 188 4.33 -16.65 3.59
C GLY A 188 4.73 -15.87 4.84
N GLU A 189 3.77 -15.33 5.61
CA GLU A 189 3.98 -14.84 6.98
C GLU A 189 3.68 -15.97 7.99
N ALA A 190 4.63 -16.26 8.86
CA ALA A 190 4.45 -17.11 10.02
C ALA A 190 5.54 -16.91 11.07
N LEU A 191 5.13 -16.86 12.33
CA LEU A 191 6.05 -16.79 13.46
C LEU A 191 6.81 -18.11 13.61
N SER A 192 8.13 -18.03 13.55
CA SER A 192 9.01 -19.09 14.04
C SER A 192 8.88 -19.21 15.56
N LEU A 193 9.31 -20.35 16.13
CA LEU A 193 9.22 -20.56 17.59
C LEU A 193 10.01 -19.51 18.37
N ARG A 194 11.16 -19.07 17.85
CA ARG A 194 12.01 -18.04 18.47
C ARG A 194 11.36 -16.65 18.41
N HIS A 195 10.79 -16.26 17.27
CA HIS A 195 10.07 -14.98 17.14
C HIS A 195 8.84 -14.97 18.05
N LEU A 196 8.07 -16.06 18.05
CA LEU A 196 6.92 -16.24 18.96
C LEU A 196 7.29 -15.99 20.43
N GLN A 197 8.35 -16.66 20.91
CA GLN A 197 8.77 -16.55 22.30
C GLN A 197 9.11 -15.10 22.66
N LYS A 198 9.81 -14.39 21.77
CA LYS A 198 10.21 -13.00 22.00
C LYS A 198 9.04 -12.04 21.90
N MET A 199 8.16 -12.19 20.91
CA MET A 199 6.95 -11.38 20.80
C MET A 199 6.04 -11.52 22.02
N ASN A 200 5.87 -12.74 22.52
CA ASN A 200 5.13 -12.97 23.77
C ASN A 200 5.82 -12.32 24.98
N ALA A 201 7.16 -12.36 25.05
CA ALA A 201 7.89 -11.64 26.09
C ALA A 201 7.67 -10.12 25.99
N PHE A 202 7.79 -9.53 24.80
CA PHE A 202 7.56 -8.10 24.57
C PHE A 202 6.13 -7.67 24.90
N ARG A 203 5.13 -8.44 24.45
CA ARG A 203 3.71 -8.23 24.79
C ARG A 203 3.47 -8.25 26.29
N ASN A 204 4.11 -9.18 27.00
CA ASN A 204 4.04 -9.29 28.46
C ASN A 204 4.97 -8.30 29.18
N LYS A 205 5.59 -7.35 28.46
CA LYS A 205 6.52 -6.35 28.97
C LYS A 205 7.78 -6.95 29.65
N LEU A 206 8.12 -8.19 29.31
CA LEU A 206 9.31 -8.92 29.76
C LEU A 206 10.51 -8.58 28.86
N THR A 207 10.93 -7.33 28.90
CA THR A 207 12.09 -6.79 28.18
C THR A 207 12.67 -5.61 28.95
N ASP A 208 13.95 -5.33 28.79
CA ASP A 208 14.59 -4.16 29.40
C ASP A 208 14.48 -2.91 28.51
N SER A 209 14.08 -3.04 27.25
CA SER A 209 13.85 -1.90 26.36
C SER A 209 12.59 -1.13 26.76
N PRO A 210 12.68 0.18 27.10
CA PRO A 210 11.51 1.00 27.37
C PRO A 210 10.58 1.12 26.16
N ARG A 211 11.14 1.19 24.94
CA ARG A 211 10.40 1.43 23.69
C ARG A 211 9.51 0.27 23.30
N LEU A 212 9.99 -0.96 23.48
CA LEU A 212 9.18 -2.16 23.23
C LEU A 212 7.97 -2.25 24.19
N LYS A 213 8.05 -1.64 25.39
CA LYS A 213 6.93 -1.58 26.35
C LYS A 213 5.86 -0.56 25.96
N LEU A 214 6.17 0.38 25.05
CA LEU A 214 5.23 1.40 24.57
C LEU A 214 4.32 0.90 23.44
N LEU A 215 4.70 -0.21 22.79
CA LEU A 215 3.95 -0.82 21.70
C LEU A 215 2.59 -1.35 22.19
N LEU A 216 1.57 -1.16 21.35
CA LEU A 216 0.20 -1.54 21.64
C LEU A 216 -0.15 -2.84 20.92
N TRP A 217 -0.27 -3.90 21.70
CA TRP A 217 -0.57 -5.25 21.23
C TRP A 217 -2.08 -5.54 21.28
N ASP A 218 -2.53 -6.44 20.41
CA ASP A 218 -3.83 -7.09 20.55
C ASP A 218 -3.77 -8.04 21.76
N GLU A 219 -4.57 -7.74 22.78
CA GLU A 219 -4.60 -8.49 24.03
C GLU A 219 -5.39 -9.79 23.91
N GLU A 220 -6.29 -9.88 22.94
CA GLU A 220 -7.13 -11.04 22.69
C GLU A 220 -6.43 -12.06 21.78
N GLN A 221 -5.53 -11.59 20.91
CA GLN A 221 -4.77 -12.48 20.03
C GLN A 221 -3.83 -13.41 20.81
N VAL A 222 -3.97 -14.71 20.59
CA VAL A 222 -2.99 -15.71 21.07
C VAL A 222 -1.98 -15.99 19.95
N LEU A 223 -0.75 -15.51 20.12
CA LEU A 223 0.35 -15.81 19.19
C LEU A 223 0.76 -17.28 19.32
N ARG A 224 1.04 -17.93 18.19
CA ARG A 224 1.46 -19.33 18.12
C ARG A 224 2.48 -19.55 17.01
N SER A 225 3.28 -20.61 17.14
CA SER A 225 4.25 -21.00 16.10
C SER A 225 3.49 -21.40 14.83
N GLY A 226 3.96 -20.93 13.68
CA GLY A 226 3.24 -21.10 12.41
C GLY A 226 1.98 -20.22 12.28
N GLY A 227 1.66 -19.41 13.30
CA GLY A 227 0.60 -18.42 13.25
C GLY A 227 1.08 -17.07 12.73
N ILE A 228 0.14 -16.18 12.44
CA ILE A 228 0.39 -14.78 12.06
C ILE A 228 0.18 -13.87 13.27
N ARG A 229 0.78 -12.67 13.22
CA ARG A 229 0.47 -11.59 14.14
C ARG A 229 -0.45 -10.60 13.41
N ASN A 230 -1.50 -10.16 14.10
CA ASN A 230 -2.40 -9.15 13.58
C ASN A 230 -2.01 -7.79 14.16
N ILE A 231 -2.34 -6.72 13.44
CA ILE A 231 -2.26 -5.36 13.96
C ILE A 231 -3.44 -5.14 14.90
N LYS A 232 -3.20 -4.51 16.06
CA LYS A 232 -4.26 -4.24 17.05
C LYS A 232 -5.38 -3.40 16.43
N ASP A 233 -6.62 -3.77 16.70
CA ASP A 233 -7.85 -3.17 16.16
C ASP A 233 -7.99 -3.25 14.63
N ASN A 234 -7.02 -3.85 13.93
CA ASN A 234 -7.23 -4.19 12.53
C ASN A 234 -7.93 -5.54 12.48
N ARG A 235 -9.14 -5.57 11.92
CA ARG A 235 -9.94 -6.80 11.86
C ARG A 235 -9.31 -7.87 10.98
N PHE A 236 -8.32 -7.49 10.18
CA PHE A 236 -7.96 -8.20 8.99
C PHE A 236 -6.48 -8.11 8.65
N GLY A 237 -5.96 -9.24 8.17
CA GLY A 237 -4.63 -9.32 7.59
C GLY A 237 -3.52 -9.59 8.62
N ALA A 238 -2.53 -10.32 8.14
CA ALA A 238 -1.26 -10.46 8.81
C ALA A 238 -0.51 -9.11 8.75
N GLU A 239 0.34 -8.84 9.74
CA GLU A 239 1.00 -7.54 9.92
C GLU A 239 1.76 -7.09 8.68
N LEU A 240 2.53 -7.98 8.06
CA LEU A 240 3.34 -7.65 6.89
C LEU A 240 2.46 -7.36 5.69
N ILE A 241 1.40 -8.12 5.49
CA ILE A 241 0.46 -7.88 4.38
C ILE A 241 -0.16 -6.48 4.52
N THR A 242 -0.58 -6.11 5.72
CA THR A 242 -1.22 -4.82 5.97
C THR A 242 -0.25 -3.65 5.80
N SER A 243 0.97 -3.77 6.33
CA SER A 243 1.99 -2.72 6.18
C SER A 243 2.38 -2.52 4.71
N ASN A 244 2.59 -3.63 3.99
CA ASN A 244 2.80 -3.61 2.54
C ASN A 244 1.68 -2.85 1.83
N HIS A 245 0.44 -3.10 2.23
CA HIS A 245 -0.74 -2.44 1.67
C HIS A 245 -0.72 -0.93 1.85
N PHE A 246 -0.49 -0.45 3.05
CA PHE A 246 -0.49 0.99 3.33
C PHE A 246 0.68 1.70 2.63
N ILE A 247 1.87 1.12 2.70
CA ILE A 247 3.09 1.71 2.13
C ILE A 247 3.05 1.68 0.59
N GLY A 248 2.58 0.58 0.01
CA GLY A 248 2.39 0.45 -1.43
C GLY A 248 1.32 1.42 -1.95
N ALA A 249 0.21 1.61 -1.22
CA ALA A 249 -0.84 2.55 -1.59
C ALA A 249 -0.34 4.00 -1.56
N SER A 250 0.40 4.39 -0.51
CA SER A 250 1.06 5.70 -0.45
C SER A 250 2.10 5.89 -1.57
N THR A 251 2.89 4.86 -1.87
CA THR A 251 3.85 4.91 -2.99
C THR A 251 3.14 5.11 -4.33
N ALA A 252 2.06 4.37 -4.59
CA ALA A 252 1.24 4.51 -5.79
C ALA A 252 0.61 5.91 -5.89
N LYS A 253 0.14 6.47 -4.77
CA LYS A 253 -0.37 7.84 -4.68
C LYS A 253 0.69 8.88 -5.04
N GLY A 254 1.92 8.73 -4.53
CA GLY A 254 3.06 9.58 -4.88
C GLY A 254 3.41 9.52 -6.38
N ILE A 255 3.49 8.31 -6.94
CA ILE A 255 3.72 8.11 -8.38
C ILE A 255 2.60 8.76 -9.20
N HIS A 256 1.33 8.51 -8.84
CA HIS A 256 0.17 9.08 -9.51
C HIS A 256 0.24 10.62 -9.49
N LYS A 257 0.57 11.22 -8.34
CA LYS A 257 0.73 12.67 -8.21
C LYS A 257 1.81 13.21 -9.17
N ARG A 258 2.98 12.57 -9.22
CA ARG A 258 4.07 12.96 -10.13
C ARG A 258 3.70 12.83 -11.60
N ILE A 259 3.10 11.71 -12.02
CA ILE A 259 2.69 11.55 -13.43
C ILE A 259 1.59 12.55 -13.82
N SER A 260 0.68 12.89 -12.89
CA SER A 260 -0.41 13.84 -13.15
C SER A 260 0.08 15.26 -13.44
N GLN A 261 1.29 15.60 -12.98
CA GLN A 261 1.94 16.89 -13.23
C GLN A 261 2.66 16.92 -14.59
N SER A 262 2.80 15.77 -15.27
CA SER A 262 3.43 15.72 -16.60
C SER A 262 2.54 16.42 -17.64
N PRO A 263 3.11 17.27 -18.52
CA PRO A 263 2.37 17.84 -19.64
C PRO A 263 1.80 16.80 -20.61
N GLN A 264 2.28 15.56 -20.53
CA GLN A 264 1.84 14.44 -21.38
C GLN A 264 0.78 13.56 -20.71
N PHE A 265 0.44 13.82 -19.45
CA PHE A 265 -0.43 12.95 -18.66
C PHE A 265 -1.77 12.68 -19.33
N GLN A 266 -2.46 13.73 -19.77
CA GLN A 266 -3.78 13.63 -20.42
C GLN A 266 -3.75 12.74 -21.67
N LYS A 267 -2.66 12.76 -22.44
CA LYS A 267 -2.48 11.87 -23.60
C LYS A 267 -2.16 10.43 -23.20
N ALA A 268 -1.64 10.24 -22.00
CA ALA A 268 -1.17 8.96 -21.50
C ALA A 268 -2.21 8.20 -20.64
N VAL A 269 -3.32 8.83 -20.22
CA VAL A 269 -4.35 8.20 -19.36
C VAL A 269 -4.80 6.84 -19.90
N PHE A 270 -5.43 6.79 -21.07
CA PHE A 270 -5.90 5.52 -21.64
C PHE A 270 -4.76 4.56 -22.03
N PRO A 271 -3.66 5.03 -22.64
CA PRO A 271 -2.47 4.20 -22.86
C PRO A 271 -1.95 3.52 -21.59
N LEU A 272 -1.88 4.23 -20.45
CA LEU A 272 -1.48 3.65 -19.17
C LEU A 272 -2.43 2.53 -18.75
N LEU A 273 -3.74 2.78 -18.76
CA LEU A 273 -4.75 1.78 -18.37
C LEU A 273 -4.69 0.52 -19.25
N LEU A 274 -4.62 0.71 -20.57
CA LEU A 274 -4.62 -0.38 -21.55
C LEU A 274 -3.33 -1.18 -21.52
N LEU A 275 -2.17 -0.52 -21.41
CA LEU A 275 -0.87 -1.19 -21.32
C LEU A 275 -0.68 -1.89 -19.99
N THR A 276 -1.17 -1.34 -18.86
CA THR A 276 -1.18 -2.05 -17.58
C THR A 276 -2.02 -3.33 -17.68
N ALA A 277 -3.21 -3.28 -18.26
CA ALA A 277 -4.02 -4.48 -18.47
C ALA A 277 -3.30 -5.51 -19.38
N GLN A 278 -2.62 -5.04 -20.43
CA GLN A 278 -1.87 -5.91 -21.35
C GLN A 278 -0.65 -6.61 -20.72
N MET A 279 -0.21 -6.21 -19.52
CA MET A 279 0.86 -6.92 -18.82
C MET A 279 0.49 -8.38 -18.52
N LYS A 280 -0.81 -8.69 -18.48
CA LYS A 280 -1.30 -10.07 -18.36
C LYS A 280 -1.54 -10.65 -19.75
N LYS A 281 -1.04 -11.87 -19.96
CA LYS A 281 -0.98 -12.54 -21.28
C LYS A 281 -2.33 -12.72 -21.97
N GLU A 282 -3.42 -12.64 -21.23
CA GLU A 282 -4.80 -12.84 -21.71
C GLU A 282 -5.37 -11.59 -22.40
N VAL A 283 -4.71 -10.45 -22.26
CA VAL A 283 -5.18 -9.16 -22.78
C VAL A 283 -4.29 -8.73 -23.95
N THR A 284 -4.91 -8.43 -25.10
CA THR A 284 -4.19 -7.99 -26.30
C THR A 284 -4.79 -6.69 -26.84
N LEU A 285 -3.93 -5.71 -27.14
CA LEU A 285 -4.36 -4.46 -27.78
C LEU A 285 -4.77 -4.70 -29.24
N GLY A 286 -5.91 -4.12 -29.61
CA GLY A 286 -6.36 -4.06 -30.99
C GLY A 286 -5.47 -3.19 -31.88
N GLU A 287 -5.49 -3.44 -33.19
CA GLU A 287 -4.68 -2.70 -34.17
C GLU A 287 -5.02 -1.20 -34.24
N ILE A 288 -6.28 -0.82 -34.00
CA ILE A 288 -6.70 0.59 -33.96
C ILE A 288 -6.02 1.30 -32.79
N THR A 289 -6.06 0.72 -31.59
CA THR A 289 -5.36 1.21 -30.41
C THR A 289 -3.87 1.37 -30.67
N LYS A 290 -3.23 0.38 -31.31
CA LYS A 290 -1.81 0.45 -31.62
C LYS A 290 -1.48 1.61 -32.57
N LYS A 291 -2.31 1.80 -33.60
CA LYS A 291 -2.17 2.94 -34.52
C LYS A 291 -2.33 4.29 -33.81
N GLN A 292 -3.21 4.37 -32.81
CA GLN A 292 -3.40 5.59 -32.03
C GLN A 292 -2.20 5.89 -31.12
N LEU A 293 -1.64 4.87 -30.46
CA LEU A 293 -0.39 5.03 -29.70
C LEU A 293 0.72 5.57 -30.61
N ALA A 294 0.87 5.02 -31.82
CA ALA A 294 1.83 5.50 -32.80
C ALA A 294 1.54 6.95 -33.26
N LYS A 295 0.26 7.32 -33.50
CA LYS A 295 -0.16 8.70 -33.89
C LYS A 295 0.33 9.74 -32.87
N TYR A 296 0.31 9.41 -31.58
CA TYR A 296 0.73 10.30 -30.50
C TYR A 296 2.19 10.13 -30.05
N ASN A 297 2.97 9.33 -30.77
CA ASN A 297 4.35 8.99 -30.42
C ASN A 297 4.48 8.46 -28.98
N LEU A 298 3.53 7.61 -28.58
CA LEU A 298 3.51 6.94 -27.29
C LEU A 298 4.08 5.52 -27.44
N PRO A 299 4.88 5.05 -26.47
CA PRO A 299 5.49 3.74 -26.52
C PRO A 299 4.47 2.63 -26.28
N PHE A 300 4.77 1.44 -26.82
CA PHE A 300 3.99 0.22 -26.65
C PHE A 300 4.40 -0.60 -25.41
N GLN A 301 5.37 -0.12 -24.64
CA GLN A 301 5.89 -0.78 -23.45
C GLN A 301 5.54 0.10 -22.25
N ILE A 302 4.92 -0.47 -21.22
CA ILE A 302 4.44 0.27 -20.06
C ILE A 302 5.55 1.05 -19.36
N ASP A 303 6.74 0.46 -19.20
CA ASP A 303 7.90 1.12 -18.59
C ASP A 303 8.39 2.33 -19.37
N ALA A 304 8.37 2.24 -20.70
CA ALA A 304 8.74 3.36 -21.55
C ALA A 304 7.72 4.51 -21.44
N LEU A 305 6.44 4.18 -21.24
CA LEU A 305 5.39 5.19 -21.04
C LEU A 305 5.57 5.91 -19.70
N TYR A 306 5.83 5.16 -18.61
CA TYR A 306 6.17 5.76 -17.31
C TYR A 306 7.43 6.64 -17.41
N LYS A 307 8.47 6.20 -18.13
CA LYS A 307 9.67 6.99 -18.33
C LYS A 307 9.40 8.30 -19.07
N GLN A 308 8.51 8.29 -20.06
CA GLN A 308 8.06 9.51 -20.76
C GLN A 308 7.27 10.45 -19.85
N LEU A 309 6.62 9.92 -18.81
CA LEU A 309 5.95 10.67 -17.75
C LEU A 309 6.87 11.07 -16.59
N GLY A 310 8.16 10.78 -16.67
CA GLY A 310 9.16 11.16 -15.68
C GLY A 310 9.33 10.17 -14.51
N ILE A 311 8.86 8.93 -14.66
CA ILE A 311 8.96 7.87 -13.66
C ILE A 311 9.86 6.75 -14.19
N ASP A 312 10.88 6.37 -13.42
CA ASP A 312 11.72 5.21 -13.72
C ASP A 312 11.23 4.02 -12.89
N THR A 313 10.45 3.14 -13.51
CA THR A 313 9.82 1.99 -12.81
C THR A 313 10.83 1.06 -12.14
N LYS A 314 12.07 0.99 -12.62
CA LYS A 314 13.11 0.18 -11.96
C LYS A 314 13.50 0.74 -10.61
N THR A 315 13.45 2.05 -10.43
CA THR A 315 13.82 2.71 -9.18
C THR A 315 12.58 3.05 -8.36
N ASP A 316 11.59 3.70 -8.96
CA ASP A 316 10.38 4.19 -8.31
C ASP A 316 9.42 3.07 -7.85
N PHE A 317 9.41 1.89 -8.52
CA PHE A 317 8.50 0.79 -8.16
C PHE A 317 9.19 -0.30 -7.34
N SER A 318 10.53 -0.34 -7.33
CA SER A 318 11.28 -1.35 -6.57
C SER A 318 11.45 -0.90 -5.13
N ILE A 319 10.40 -1.00 -4.32
CA ILE A 319 10.46 -0.59 -2.91
C ILE A 319 11.15 -1.62 -1.99
N ASN A 320 11.40 -2.84 -2.46
CA ASN A 320 12.09 -3.89 -1.70
C ASN A 320 13.62 -3.81 -1.72
N ASN A 321 14.21 -3.03 -2.63
CA ASN A 321 15.65 -3.05 -2.87
C ASN A 321 16.28 -1.69 -2.63
N SER A 322 17.41 -1.72 -1.93
CA SER A 322 18.32 -0.58 -1.84
C SER A 322 18.93 -0.29 -3.22
N LEU A 323 19.38 0.94 -3.46
CA LEU A 323 20.12 1.25 -4.69
C LEU A 323 21.47 0.51 -4.81
N GLU A 324 22.01 0.01 -3.70
CA GLU A 324 23.26 -0.74 -3.67
C GLU A 324 23.07 -2.25 -3.97
N ASP A 325 21.84 -2.79 -3.86
CA ASP A 325 21.52 -4.20 -4.16
C ASP A 325 21.12 -4.41 -5.64
N GLU A 326 21.63 -5.49 -6.25
CA GLU A 326 21.90 -5.59 -7.70
C GLU A 326 20.70 -5.84 -8.64
N HIS A 327 19.46 -5.95 -8.15
CA HIS A 327 18.32 -6.41 -8.97
C HIS A 327 17.01 -5.66 -8.70
N PRO A 328 16.80 -4.46 -9.29
CA PRO A 328 15.52 -3.76 -9.16
C PRO A 328 14.34 -4.64 -9.61
N ASP A 329 13.31 -4.72 -8.78
CA ASP A 329 12.07 -5.43 -9.07
C ASP A 329 10.93 -4.43 -9.26
N ALA A 330 10.67 -4.06 -10.52
CA ALA A 330 9.55 -3.17 -10.85
C ALA A 330 8.18 -3.82 -10.58
N PHE A 331 8.12 -5.15 -10.45
CA PHE A 331 6.90 -5.92 -10.24
C PHE A 331 6.67 -6.25 -8.77
N TRP A 332 7.22 -5.43 -7.86
CA TRP A 332 6.95 -5.51 -6.44
C TRP A 332 5.43 -5.59 -6.19
N LYS A 333 5.06 -6.42 -5.21
CA LYS A 333 3.67 -6.75 -4.93
C LYS A 333 3.23 -6.30 -3.55
N MET A 334 2.06 -5.67 -3.54
CA MET A 334 1.31 -5.23 -2.38
C MET A 334 0.32 -6.31 -1.92
N GLY A 335 0.68 -7.59 -2.09
CA GLY A 335 -0.21 -8.75 -2.02
C GLY A 335 -0.30 -9.45 -3.38
N LYS A 336 -1.49 -9.52 -3.97
CA LYS A 336 -1.75 -10.06 -5.32
C LYS A 336 -1.51 -9.02 -6.43
N GLY A 337 -1.71 -7.74 -6.13
CA GLY A 337 -1.56 -6.64 -7.08
C GLY A 337 -0.15 -6.04 -7.15
N THR A 338 0.15 -5.36 -8.25
CA THR A 338 1.43 -4.61 -8.46
C THR A 338 1.23 -3.10 -8.35
N LEU A 339 2.31 -2.34 -8.16
CA LEU A 339 2.24 -0.87 -8.19
C LEU A 339 1.68 -0.32 -9.51
N TYR A 340 1.91 -0.99 -10.65
CA TYR A 340 1.30 -0.62 -11.93
C TYR A 340 -0.22 -0.62 -11.87
N GLU A 341 -0.77 -1.67 -11.26
CA GLU A 341 -2.22 -1.85 -11.14
C GLU A 341 -2.80 -0.80 -10.18
N GLN A 342 -2.13 -0.52 -9.06
CA GLN A 342 -2.54 0.51 -8.09
C GLN A 342 -2.53 1.92 -8.70
N VAL A 343 -1.47 2.28 -9.44
CA VAL A 343 -1.42 3.56 -10.15
C VAL A 343 -2.50 3.62 -11.23
N ALA A 344 -2.75 2.53 -11.95
CA ALA A 344 -3.84 2.47 -12.94
C ALA A 344 -5.23 2.64 -12.30
N LEU A 345 -5.47 2.09 -11.10
CA LEU A 345 -6.71 2.32 -10.37
C LEU A 345 -6.92 3.82 -10.07
N LEU A 346 -5.89 4.51 -9.59
CA LEU A 346 -5.94 5.96 -9.33
C LEU A 346 -6.18 6.79 -10.59
N VAL A 347 -5.49 6.45 -11.69
CA VAL A 347 -5.68 7.09 -13.00
C VAL A 347 -7.13 6.90 -13.47
N LEU A 348 -7.64 5.67 -13.41
CA LEU A 348 -9.00 5.34 -13.81
C LEU A 348 -10.04 6.05 -12.95
N TYR A 349 -9.86 6.05 -11.63
CA TYR A 349 -10.74 6.76 -10.71
C TYR A 349 -10.84 8.24 -11.08
N ASN A 350 -9.70 8.93 -11.27
CA ASN A 350 -9.71 10.35 -11.62
C ASN A 350 -10.36 10.62 -12.98
N GLU A 351 -10.12 9.76 -13.97
CA GLU A 351 -10.78 9.87 -15.27
C GLU A 351 -12.30 9.71 -15.15
N LEU A 352 -12.79 8.70 -14.41
CA LEU A 352 -14.22 8.49 -14.18
C LEU A 352 -14.88 9.65 -13.43
N MET A 353 -14.14 10.36 -12.57
CA MET A 353 -14.66 11.54 -11.87
C MET A 353 -14.72 12.80 -12.75
N GLN A 354 -14.00 12.82 -13.88
CA GLN A 354 -13.92 13.98 -14.78
C GLN A 354 -14.66 13.75 -16.12
N ASN A 355 -14.95 12.50 -16.46
CA ASN A 355 -15.51 12.09 -17.74
C ASN A 355 -16.86 11.38 -17.56
N GLU A 356 -17.95 12.13 -17.67
CA GLU A 356 -19.31 11.59 -17.46
C GLU A 356 -19.68 10.50 -18.47
N GLU A 357 -19.21 10.57 -19.73
CA GLU A 357 -19.47 9.53 -20.73
C GLU A 357 -18.82 8.20 -20.33
N LEU A 358 -17.56 8.23 -19.90
CA LEU A 358 -16.87 7.03 -19.44
C LEU A 358 -17.49 6.49 -18.14
N LYS A 359 -17.89 7.38 -17.23
CA LYS A 359 -18.59 7.02 -16.00
C LYS A 359 -19.91 6.32 -16.28
N ASP A 360 -20.71 6.82 -17.21
CA ASP A 360 -21.96 6.19 -17.64
C ASP A 360 -21.71 4.78 -18.19
N ILE A 361 -20.64 4.58 -18.96
CA ILE A 361 -20.24 3.23 -19.41
C ILE A 361 -19.99 2.34 -18.19
N PHE A 362 -19.21 2.79 -17.20
CA PHE A 362 -18.86 1.99 -16.02
C PHE A 362 -20.03 1.69 -15.08
N ILE A 363 -21.00 2.59 -14.96
CA ILE A 363 -22.25 2.36 -14.20
C ILE A 363 -23.05 1.19 -14.80
N ASN A 364 -22.96 0.99 -16.12
CA ASN A 364 -23.68 -0.06 -16.83
C ASN A 364 -22.93 -1.41 -16.88
N ILE A 365 -21.70 -1.48 -16.34
CA ILE A 365 -20.95 -2.74 -16.25
C ILE A 365 -21.23 -3.38 -14.89
N PRO A 366 -21.96 -4.51 -14.81
CA PRO A 366 -22.20 -5.19 -13.55
C PRO A 366 -20.87 -5.72 -12.99
N THR A 367 -20.71 -5.70 -11.67
CA THR A 367 -19.58 -6.32 -10.99
C THR A 367 -19.99 -7.61 -10.30
N HIS A 368 -19.07 -8.56 -10.23
CA HIS A 368 -19.25 -9.80 -9.47
C HIS A 368 -19.03 -9.62 -7.97
N GLN A 369 -18.36 -8.54 -7.57
CA GLN A 369 -18.12 -8.20 -6.16
C GLN A 369 -19.29 -7.35 -5.65
N VAL A 370 -20.04 -7.86 -4.69
CA VAL A 370 -21.20 -7.17 -4.10
C VAL A 370 -20.96 -7.01 -2.61
N CYS A 371 -20.60 -5.81 -2.13
CA CYS A 371 -20.92 -5.41 -0.75
C CYS A 371 -22.28 -4.70 -0.74
N LYS A 372 -23.13 -5.05 0.22
CA LYS A 372 -24.32 -4.29 0.59
C LYS A 372 -24.24 -3.92 2.06
N SER A 373 -24.54 -2.67 2.33
CA SER A 373 -24.81 -2.10 3.65
C SER A 373 -25.97 -1.14 3.55
N GLU A 374 -26.44 -0.62 4.69
CA GLU A 374 -27.54 0.34 4.71
C GLU A 374 -27.29 1.57 3.82
N ASN A 375 -26.03 2.02 3.69
CA ASN A 375 -25.69 3.28 3.01
C ASN A 375 -24.71 3.14 1.84
N HIS A 376 -24.31 1.92 1.48
CA HIS A 376 -23.37 1.67 0.38
C HIS A 376 -23.65 0.31 -0.28
N ILE A 377 -23.84 0.33 -1.60
CA ILE A 377 -24.03 -0.85 -2.43
C ILE A 377 -23.00 -0.79 -3.56
N ILE A 378 -22.19 -1.83 -3.69
CA ILE A 378 -21.34 -2.04 -4.85
C ILE A 378 -22.16 -2.85 -5.86
N SER A 379 -22.65 -2.19 -6.91
CA SER A 379 -23.54 -2.82 -7.91
C SER A 379 -22.95 -2.88 -9.30
N ASN A 380 -22.04 -1.97 -9.61
CA ASN A 380 -21.41 -1.82 -10.91
C ASN A 380 -19.91 -1.53 -10.76
N LEU A 381 -19.22 -1.46 -11.90
CA LEU A 381 -17.78 -1.28 -11.93
C LEU A 381 -17.35 0.12 -11.46
N PHE A 382 -18.16 1.16 -11.66
CA PHE A 382 -17.91 2.49 -11.12
C PHE A 382 -17.92 2.48 -9.58
N ASP A 383 -18.95 1.86 -8.97
CA ASP A 383 -19.03 1.72 -7.51
C ASP A 383 -17.81 1.00 -6.95
N LEU A 384 -17.36 -0.07 -7.64
CA LEU A 384 -16.20 -0.84 -7.23
C LEU A 384 -14.89 -0.03 -7.32
N VAL A 385 -14.68 0.69 -8.42
CA VAL A 385 -13.50 1.57 -8.58
C VAL A 385 -13.49 2.65 -7.49
N LYS A 386 -14.64 3.30 -7.27
CA LYS A 386 -14.80 4.32 -6.22
C LYS A 386 -14.53 3.73 -4.83
N HIS A 387 -15.04 2.53 -4.55
CA HIS A 387 -14.83 1.85 -3.28
C HIS A 387 -13.33 1.59 -3.03
N LYS A 388 -12.65 0.93 -3.98
CA LYS A 388 -11.21 0.62 -3.84
C LYS A 388 -10.37 1.88 -3.76
N ALA A 389 -10.67 2.90 -4.58
CA ALA A 389 -9.94 4.17 -4.55
C ALA A 389 -10.13 4.92 -3.22
N ASN A 390 -11.38 4.97 -2.71
CA ASN A 390 -11.68 5.59 -1.43
C ASN A 390 -10.89 4.93 -0.32
N TYR A 391 -10.98 3.59 -0.21
CA TYR A 391 -10.33 2.86 0.86
C TYR A 391 -8.80 2.97 0.79
N HIS A 392 -8.19 2.82 -0.39
CA HIS A 392 -6.73 2.78 -0.51
C HIS A 392 -6.06 4.14 -0.43
N TYR A 393 -6.70 5.21 -0.91
CA TYR A 393 -5.99 6.47 -1.17
C TYR A 393 -6.64 7.74 -0.64
N LEU A 394 -7.96 7.73 -0.40
CA LEU A 394 -8.69 8.94 -0.03
C LEU A 394 -9.01 9.01 1.47
N LEU A 395 -9.25 7.85 2.11
CA LEU A 395 -9.43 7.79 3.55
C LEU A 395 -8.11 7.97 4.28
N LYS A 396 -8.15 8.80 5.31
CA LYS A 396 -7.01 9.24 6.10
C LYS A 396 -7.35 9.25 7.59
N GLY A 397 -6.34 9.29 8.45
CA GLY A 397 -6.53 9.50 9.88
C GLY A 397 -7.45 8.46 10.52
N GLN A 398 -8.24 8.90 11.49
CA GLN A 398 -9.21 8.04 12.17
C GLN A 398 -10.21 7.37 11.21
N GLY A 399 -10.49 8.00 10.08
CA GLY A 399 -11.33 7.44 9.03
C GLY A 399 -10.84 6.10 8.50
N LYS A 400 -9.56 6.08 8.15
CA LYS A 400 -8.88 4.88 7.68
C LYS A 400 -8.76 3.85 8.81
N VAL A 401 -8.55 4.27 10.05
CA VAL A 401 -8.57 3.39 11.23
C VAL A 401 -9.92 2.71 11.41
N GLU A 402 -11.03 3.46 11.42
CA GLU A 402 -12.37 2.89 11.54
C GLU A 402 -12.69 1.96 10.38
N ALA A 403 -12.30 2.31 9.15
CA ALA A 403 -12.43 1.41 8.01
C ALA A 403 -11.61 0.11 8.23
N SER A 404 -10.37 0.17 8.72
CA SER A 404 -9.58 -1.03 8.97
C SER A 404 -10.17 -2.00 10.01
N LYS A 405 -11.05 -1.51 10.90
CA LYS A 405 -11.79 -2.35 11.85
C LYS A 405 -12.91 -3.17 11.20
N VAL A 406 -13.35 -2.81 10.00
CA VAL A 406 -14.54 -3.42 9.37
C VAL A 406 -14.23 -4.00 7.99
N TYR A 407 -13.15 -3.58 7.34
CA TYR A 407 -12.78 -3.93 5.96
C TYR A 407 -11.44 -4.63 5.82
N LEU A 408 -11.44 -5.69 5.04
CA LEU A 408 -10.27 -6.48 4.67
C LEU A 408 -9.67 -5.95 3.36
N PRO A 409 -8.40 -5.55 3.31
CA PRO A 409 -7.72 -5.18 2.06
C PRO A 409 -7.53 -6.34 1.07
N MET A 410 -7.66 -7.60 1.49
CA MET A 410 -7.21 -8.77 0.71
C MET A 410 -8.06 -9.16 -0.50
N ASP A 411 -9.29 -8.64 -0.65
CA ASP A 411 -10.07 -8.75 -1.90
C ASP A 411 -9.95 -7.45 -2.74
N ASP A 412 -9.16 -6.47 -2.27
CA ASP A 412 -9.04 -5.12 -2.83
C ASP A 412 -7.73 -4.82 -3.56
N ASP A 413 -6.76 -5.72 -3.54
CA ASP A 413 -5.51 -5.59 -4.28
C ASP A 413 -5.54 -6.28 -5.67
N GLU A 414 -6.53 -7.13 -5.95
CA GLU A 414 -6.81 -7.74 -7.26
C GLU A 414 -7.37 -6.73 -8.27
N VAL A 415 -6.73 -5.56 -8.41
CA VAL A 415 -7.17 -4.49 -9.30
C VAL A 415 -7.24 -4.98 -10.75
N PHE A 416 -6.33 -5.85 -11.17
CA PHE A 416 -6.40 -6.41 -12.52
C PHE A 416 -7.68 -7.24 -12.73
N ASP A 417 -7.89 -8.29 -11.94
CA ASP A 417 -8.99 -9.26 -12.17
C ASP A 417 -10.36 -8.63 -11.89
N SER A 418 -10.45 -7.77 -10.87
CA SER A 418 -11.72 -7.18 -10.44
C SER A 418 -12.09 -5.89 -11.17
N VAL A 419 -11.12 -5.16 -11.72
CA VAL A 419 -11.35 -3.85 -12.35
C VAL A 419 -10.85 -3.78 -13.78
N LEU A 420 -9.54 -3.91 -14.01
CA LEU A 420 -8.95 -3.60 -15.31
C LEU A 420 -9.36 -4.61 -16.39
N GLN A 421 -9.42 -5.90 -16.06
CA GLN A 421 -9.81 -6.95 -17.00
C GLN A 421 -11.29 -6.80 -17.42
N PRO A 422 -12.28 -6.66 -16.51
CA PRO A 422 -13.66 -6.37 -16.88
C PRO A 422 -13.84 -5.07 -17.68
N ALA A 423 -13.05 -4.04 -17.37
CA ALA A 423 -13.11 -2.74 -18.05
C ALA A 423 -12.45 -2.73 -19.43
N PHE A 424 -11.52 -3.67 -19.71
CA PHE A 424 -10.56 -3.54 -20.81
C PHE A 424 -11.20 -3.28 -22.17
N HIS A 425 -12.21 -4.08 -22.54
CA HIS A 425 -12.87 -3.93 -23.85
C HIS A 425 -13.61 -2.59 -23.97
N TYR A 426 -14.21 -2.10 -22.89
CA TYR A 426 -14.91 -0.82 -22.87
C TYR A 426 -13.92 0.34 -23.00
N LEU A 427 -12.83 0.32 -22.23
CA LEU A 427 -11.75 1.31 -22.32
C LEU A 427 -11.12 1.34 -23.71
N GLN A 428 -10.87 0.16 -24.31
CA GLN A 428 -10.27 0.07 -25.63
C GLN A 428 -11.20 0.64 -26.71
N ASN A 429 -12.49 0.35 -26.64
CA ASN A 429 -13.48 0.87 -27.58
C ASN A 429 -13.63 2.39 -27.42
N TYR A 430 -13.74 2.88 -26.19
CA TYR A 430 -13.83 4.30 -25.88
C TYR A 430 -12.63 5.09 -26.42
N TYR A 431 -11.42 4.62 -26.15
CA TYR A 431 -10.20 5.24 -26.67
C TYR A 431 -10.14 5.23 -28.20
N SER A 432 -10.64 4.16 -28.81
CA SER A 432 -10.68 4.02 -30.26
C SER A 432 -11.63 5.02 -30.94
N THR A 433 -12.78 5.32 -30.33
CA THR A 433 -13.81 6.20 -30.91
C THR A 433 -13.50 7.69 -30.72
N GLN A 434 -13.03 8.11 -29.55
CA GLN A 434 -12.70 9.51 -29.26
C GLN A 434 -11.70 10.11 -30.26
N ASN A 435 -10.76 9.29 -30.70
CA ASN A 435 -9.68 9.70 -31.61
C ASN A 435 -10.04 9.63 -33.11
N GLN A 436 -11.27 9.26 -33.47
CA GLN A 436 -11.77 9.35 -34.85
C GLN A 436 -12.38 10.72 -35.18
N VAL A 437 -12.69 11.52 -34.15
CA VAL A 437 -13.35 12.82 -34.27
C VAL A 437 -12.34 13.99 -34.33
N LEU A 438 -11.03 13.69 -34.21
CA LEU A 438 -9.89 14.61 -34.28
C LEU A 438 -8.92 14.26 -35.41
#